data_AF-M5SEK3-F1
#
_entry.id   AF-M5SEK3-F1
#
_cell.length_a   1.000
_cell.length_b   1.000
_cell.length_c   1.000
_cell.angle_alpha   90.00
_cell.angle_beta   90.00
_cell.angle_gamma   90.00
#
_symmetry.space_group_name_H-M   'P 1'
#
loop_
_entity.id
_entity.type
_entity.pdbx_description
1 polymer ?
#
loop_
_entity_poly.entity_id
_entity_poly.type
_entity_poly.pdbx_seq_one_letter_code
_entity_poly.pdbx_strand_id
1 'polypeptide(L)'
;MSQTTEQPEAKPIRAAQYVRMSTEHQQYSTANQDDVIQEYAKKRNFEIVKTYADEGKSGLNVAGRRSLQALISDVQNGVADYEAILVYDVSRWGRFQDADESAYYEYLCKRAGISVHYCAEQFENDGGPTSTIIKSVKRAMAGEYSRELSTKVFQGQCRLIELGYRQGGPAGFGLRRMLIDQSGEAKAQLARGECKSLQTDRVILVKGPEQEVDTVNRVYQMFVVDGLRERQIAEQLNSDGIATDLGRAWNRGTVRQLLTNEKYIGNNVYNRTSFKLKQRRVCNEPDIWVRKDAAFEAVVSQELFYTAQGIIRERAKCYSDEEMITCLRLLMEQNPTLSAGLIDAADNTPTSSTYRTRFGSLIQAYRLAGYQPDRDYEYIAINQKLREMYPELIGDVMYRLGAAGASVTQDVDTDLLLINGEYSASMMLSRCRQTKAGSLRWMINVEQKISPDITILVRMDAANEHVVDYYLLPIMDIQSPRLLLCESNGVHLDTYQFDSLDYFTSLSERIKIEVAA
;
A
#
# COMPACT_ATOMS: atom_id res chain seq x y z
N MET A 1 -53.86 -63.28 33.67
CA MET A 1 -53.78 -61.81 33.52
C MET A 1 -52.44 -61.38 34.10
N SER A 2 -51.40 -61.36 33.28
CA SER A 2 -50.08 -60.88 33.68
C SER A 2 -50.02 -59.41 33.28
N GLN A 3 -50.01 -58.53 34.28
CA GLN A 3 -49.85 -57.10 34.09
C GLN A 3 -48.41 -56.86 33.58
N THR A 4 -48.30 -56.46 32.31
CA THR A 4 -47.08 -55.90 31.76
C THR A 4 -46.89 -54.52 32.38
N THR A 5 -45.95 -54.41 33.31
CA THR A 5 -45.53 -53.12 33.88
C THR A 5 -44.79 -52.35 32.80
N GLU A 6 -45.48 -51.46 32.09
CA GLU A 6 -44.84 -50.44 31.24
C GLU A 6 -43.98 -49.55 32.14
N GLN A 7 -42.66 -49.63 31.97
CA GLN A 7 -41.74 -48.64 32.53
C GLN A 7 -42.01 -47.30 31.84
N PRO A 8 -42.06 -46.17 32.58
CA PRO A 8 -42.25 -44.87 31.95
C PRO A 8 -41.07 -44.57 31.01
N GLU A 9 -41.36 -44.43 29.71
CA GLU A 9 -40.38 -43.94 28.73
C GLU A 9 -39.83 -42.59 29.22
N ALA A 10 -38.53 -42.53 29.50
CA ALA A 10 -37.87 -41.32 29.95
C ALA A 10 -38.07 -40.23 28.88
N LYS A 11 -38.50 -39.03 29.29
CA LYS A 11 -38.64 -37.89 28.37
C LYS A 11 -37.31 -37.66 27.64
N PRO A 12 -37.35 -37.43 26.32
CA PRO A 12 -36.13 -37.22 25.55
C PRO A 12 -35.46 -35.91 25.96
N ILE A 13 -34.13 -35.91 25.99
CA ILE A 13 -33.34 -34.72 26.31
C ILE A 13 -33.29 -33.85 25.06
N ARG A 14 -33.76 -32.60 25.15
CA ARG A 14 -33.73 -31.66 24.02
C ARG A 14 -32.30 -31.27 23.70
N ALA A 15 -31.90 -31.38 22.44
CA ALA A 15 -30.56 -31.08 21.98
C ALA A 15 -30.56 -30.17 20.74
N ALA A 16 -29.56 -29.31 20.61
CA ALA A 16 -29.24 -28.65 19.36
C ALA A 16 -28.14 -29.43 18.63
N GLN A 17 -28.13 -29.37 17.30
CA GLN A 17 -27.02 -29.87 16.51
C GLN A 17 -26.22 -28.76 15.84
N TYR A 18 -24.91 -28.93 15.77
CA TYR A 18 -24.01 -28.04 15.05
C TYR A 18 -23.23 -28.80 13.97
N VAL A 19 -23.45 -28.42 12.72
CA VAL A 19 -22.78 -29.00 11.55
C VAL A 19 -21.96 -27.95 10.79
N ARG A 20 -20.80 -28.34 10.28
CA ARG A 20 -19.92 -27.44 9.54
C ARG A 20 -19.25 -28.13 8.35
N MET A 21 -19.24 -27.45 7.21
CA MET A 21 -18.44 -27.84 6.04
C MET A 21 -17.16 -27.01 6.00
N SER A 22 -16.00 -27.67 5.94
CA SER A 22 -14.75 -26.97 5.69
C SER A 22 -14.61 -26.65 4.19
N THR A 23 -13.91 -25.56 3.89
CA THR A 23 -13.58 -25.15 2.52
C THR A 23 -12.61 -26.11 1.82
N GLU A 24 -11.90 -26.94 2.57
CA GLU A 24 -10.76 -27.72 2.07
C GLU A 24 -11.14 -29.14 1.63
N HIS A 25 -12.25 -29.70 2.13
CA HIS A 25 -12.64 -31.07 1.84
C HIS A 25 -14.15 -31.15 1.62
N GLN A 26 -14.58 -31.26 0.36
CA GLN A 26 -15.96 -31.58 -0.02
C GLN A 26 -16.32 -33.07 0.19
N GLN A 27 -15.48 -33.83 0.90
CA GLN A 27 -15.62 -35.29 1.03
C GLN A 27 -16.67 -35.75 2.07
N TYR A 28 -17.05 -34.88 3.03
CA TYR A 28 -18.06 -35.22 4.04
C TYR A 28 -19.12 -34.15 4.07
N SER A 29 -20.21 -34.35 3.33
CA SER A 29 -21.38 -33.46 3.31
C SER A 29 -21.92 -33.21 4.72
N THR A 30 -22.65 -32.11 4.90
CA THR A 30 -23.42 -31.85 6.12
C THR A 30 -24.39 -33.00 6.41
N ALA A 31 -24.92 -33.65 5.36
CA ALA A 31 -25.80 -34.81 5.48
C ALA A 31 -25.13 -36.00 6.18
N ASN A 32 -23.88 -36.36 5.83
CA ASN A 32 -23.20 -37.46 6.50
C ASN A 32 -22.91 -37.16 7.99
N GLN A 33 -22.71 -35.87 8.32
CA GLN A 33 -22.54 -35.45 9.72
C GLN A 33 -23.87 -35.55 10.48
N ASP A 34 -24.96 -35.12 9.85
CA ASP A 34 -26.32 -35.23 10.38
C ASP A 34 -26.67 -36.69 10.67
N ASP A 35 -26.46 -37.61 9.72
CA ASP A 35 -26.76 -39.04 9.91
C ASP A 35 -26.10 -39.64 11.17
N VAL A 36 -24.82 -39.35 11.40
CA VAL A 36 -24.08 -39.82 12.59
C VAL A 36 -24.58 -39.16 13.87
N ILE A 37 -24.94 -37.88 13.81
CA ILE A 37 -25.52 -37.15 14.95
C ILE A 37 -26.91 -37.71 15.29
N GLN A 38 -27.74 -38.00 14.28
CA GLN A 38 -29.07 -38.61 14.44
C GLN A 38 -28.97 -40.01 15.05
N GLU A 39 -28.02 -40.84 14.61
CA GLU A 39 -27.79 -42.16 15.20
C GLU A 39 -27.34 -42.05 16.67
N TYR A 40 -26.45 -41.10 16.97
CA TYR A 40 -26.02 -40.82 18.35
C TYR A 40 -27.20 -40.35 19.22
N ALA A 41 -28.05 -39.47 18.69
CA ALA A 41 -29.21 -38.93 19.37
C ALA A 41 -30.21 -40.04 19.73
N LYS A 42 -30.56 -40.90 18.76
CA LYS A 42 -31.47 -42.04 18.96
C LYS A 42 -30.96 -43.01 20.04
N LYS A 43 -29.67 -43.36 20.02
CA LYS A 43 -29.07 -44.30 20.99
C LYS A 43 -29.08 -43.78 22.43
N ARG A 44 -29.17 -42.46 22.64
CA ARG A 44 -29.07 -41.80 23.95
C ARG A 44 -30.33 -41.02 24.33
N ASN A 45 -31.42 -41.22 23.61
CA ASN A 45 -32.71 -40.57 23.84
C ASN A 45 -32.64 -39.02 23.81
N PHE A 46 -31.90 -38.47 22.85
CA PHE A 46 -31.92 -37.03 22.55
C PHE A 46 -32.94 -36.70 21.46
N GLU A 47 -33.65 -35.59 21.61
CA GLU A 47 -34.51 -34.99 20.58
C GLU A 47 -33.82 -33.75 20.00
N ILE A 48 -33.53 -33.74 18.71
CA ILE A 48 -32.87 -32.59 18.06
C ILE A 48 -33.92 -31.53 17.73
N VAL A 49 -33.91 -30.41 18.47
CA VAL A 49 -34.91 -29.34 18.36
C VAL A 49 -34.45 -28.18 17.50
N LYS A 50 -33.12 -28.04 17.27
CA LYS A 50 -32.54 -26.94 16.51
C LYS A 50 -31.26 -27.35 15.78
N THR A 51 -31.08 -26.83 14.57
CA THR A 51 -29.90 -27.10 13.73
C THR A 51 -29.18 -25.81 13.39
N TYR A 52 -27.88 -25.75 13.69
CA TYR A 52 -26.98 -24.66 13.32
C TYR A 52 -25.99 -25.18 12.27
N ALA A 53 -26.03 -24.62 11.06
CA ALA A 53 -25.21 -25.07 9.95
C ALA A 53 -24.30 -23.95 9.43
N ASP A 54 -22.99 -24.20 9.34
CA ASP A 54 -22.02 -23.31 8.69
C ASP A 54 -21.43 -23.98 7.45
N GLU A 55 -21.84 -23.54 6.26
CA GLU A 55 -21.36 -24.08 4.99
C GLU A 55 -20.13 -23.32 4.47
N GLY A 56 -19.11 -24.08 4.04
CA GLY A 56 -17.89 -23.53 3.46
C GLY A 56 -17.14 -22.58 4.39
N LYS A 57 -17.13 -22.84 5.71
CA LYS A 57 -16.47 -22.00 6.70
C LYS A 57 -15.24 -22.68 7.30
N SER A 58 -14.15 -21.94 7.41
CA SER A 58 -12.93 -22.39 8.07
C SER A 58 -13.16 -22.61 9.58
N GLY A 59 -12.48 -23.62 10.14
CA GLY A 59 -12.50 -23.90 11.58
C GLY A 59 -11.46 -23.12 12.38
N LEU A 60 -10.68 -22.24 11.74
CA LEU A 60 -9.54 -21.54 12.33
C LEU A 60 -9.92 -20.28 13.12
N ASN A 61 -11.14 -19.77 12.94
CA ASN A 61 -11.64 -18.56 13.59
C ASN A 61 -13.17 -18.56 13.68
N VAL A 62 -13.73 -17.90 14.70
CA VAL A 62 -15.20 -17.79 14.89
C VAL A 62 -15.83 -16.69 14.03
N ALA A 63 -15.08 -15.64 13.66
CA ALA A 63 -15.64 -14.45 12.99
C ALA A 63 -16.49 -14.75 11.73
N GLY A 64 -16.17 -15.81 10.99
CA GLY A 64 -16.90 -16.21 9.77
C GLY A 64 -18.01 -17.25 9.97
N ARG A 65 -18.22 -17.73 11.20
CA ARG A 65 -19.12 -18.85 11.57
C ARG A 65 -20.39 -18.30 12.23
N ARG A 66 -21.30 -17.75 11.42
CA ARG A 66 -22.50 -17.05 11.89
C ARG A 66 -23.42 -17.98 12.68
N SER A 67 -23.54 -19.24 12.26
CA SER A 67 -24.40 -20.21 12.96
C SER A 67 -23.81 -20.63 14.29
N LEU A 68 -22.48 -20.77 14.40
CA LEU A 68 -21.81 -20.97 15.69
C LEU A 68 -21.98 -19.74 16.61
N GLN A 69 -21.84 -18.52 16.06
CA GLN A 69 -22.05 -17.29 16.84
C GLN A 69 -23.49 -17.20 17.37
N ALA A 70 -24.48 -17.53 16.53
CA ALA A 70 -25.88 -17.58 16.93
C ALA A 70 -26.09 -18.62 18.05
N LEU A 71 -25.53 -19.83 17.90
CA LEU A 71 -25.57 -20.87 18.93
C LEU A 71 -25.00 -20.36 20.26
N ILE A 72 -23.81 -19.75 20.24
CA ILE A 72 -23.18 -19.21 21.45
C ILE A 72 -24.02 -18.07 22.04
N SER A 73 -24.60 -17.21 21.21
CA SER A 73 -25.46 -16.11 21.65
C SER A 73 -26.73 -16.63 22.33
N ASP A 74 -27.36 -17.67 21.78
CA ASP A 74 -28.58 -18.26 22.35
C ASP A 74 -28.30 -18.88 23.73
N VAL A 75 -27.13 -19.51 23.87
CA VAL A 75 -26.63 -20.03 25.15
C VAL A 75 -26.35 -18.90 26.15
N GLN A 76 -25.64 -17.85 25.73
CA GLN A 76 -25.25 -16.74 26.62
C GLN A 76 -26.44 -15.89 27.08
N ASN A 77 -27.43 -15.71 26.22
CA ASN A 77 -28.64 -14.93 26.52
C ASN A 77 -29.70 -15.75 27.28
N GLY A 78 -29.47 -17.05 27.53
CA GLY A 78 -30.42 -17.92 28.20
C GLY A 78 -31.69 -18.22 27.39
N VAL A 79 -31.62 -18.09 26.06
CA VAL A 79 -32.74 -18.32 25.13
C VAL A 79 -32.74 -19.76 24.60
N ALA A 80 -31.65 -20.50 24.80
CA ALA A 80 -31.53 -21.90 24.41
C ALA A 80 -32.56 -22.79 25.13
N ASP A 81 -33.40 -23.46 24.35
CA ASP A 81 -34.46 -24.38 24.80
C ASP A 81 -34.02 -25.86 24.79
N TYR A 82 -32.71 -26.09 24.91
CA TYR A 82 -32.05 -27.39 24.83
C TYR A 82 -30.97 -27.53 25.90
N GLU A 83 -30.73 -28.77 26.33
CA GLU A 83 -29.79 -29.13 27.41
C GLU A 83 -28.47 -29.70 26.88
N ALA A 84 -28.42 -30.06 25.59
CA ALA A 84 -27.23 -30.61 24.96
C ALA A 84 -26.96 -30.00 23.58
N ILE A 85 -25.69 -29.97 23.18
CA ILE A 85 -25.24 -29.62 21.83
C ILE A 85 -24.50 -30.82 21.25
N LEU A 86 -25.00 -31.34 20.13
CA LEU A 86 -24.42 -32.46 19.40
C LEU A 86 -23.54 -31.95 18.26
N VAL A 87 -22.31 -32.44 18.23
CA VAL A 87 -21.30 -32.07 17.24
C VAL A 87 -20.65 -33.34 16.72
N TYR A 88 -20.38 -33.43 15.42
CA TYR A 88 -19.77 -34.62 14.84
C TYR A 88 -18.41 -34.98 15.48
N ASP A 89 -17.44 -34.07 15.48
CA ASP A 89 -16.11 -34.27 16.07
C ASP A 89 -15.55 -32.96 16.68
N VAL A 90 -14.45 -33.06 17.43
CA VAL A 90 -13.77 -31.89 18.06
C VAL A 90 -13.37 -30.83 17.00
N SER A 91 -13.08 -31.30 15.80
CA SER A 91 -12.61 -30.49 14.69
C SER A 91 -13.74 -29.64 14.05
N ARG A 92 -15.00 -30.08 14.16
CA ARG A 92 -16.20 -29.32 13.76
C ARG A 92 -16.51 -28.23 14.77
N TRP A 93 -16.33 -28.49 16.05
CA TRP A 93 -16.45 -27.46 17.09
C TRP A 93 -15.44 -26.33 16.88
N GLY A 94 -14.17 -26.64 16.68
CA GLY A 94 -13.19 -25.64 16.24
C GLY A 94 -11.77 -26.19 16.17
N ARG A 95 -11.01 -25.72 15.16
CA ARG A 95 -9.58 -25.96 15.01
C ARG A 95 -8.83 -24.66 15.24
N PHE A 96 -9.15 -23.99 16.34
CA PHE A 96 -8.56 -22.70 16.65
C PHE A 96 -7.04 -22.86 16.81
N GLN A 97 -6.30 -21.80 16.47
CA GLN A 97 -4.84 -21.80 16.64
C GLN A 97 -4.45 -21.85 18.11
N ASP A 98 -5.32 -21.35 18.98
CA ASP A 98 -5.26 -21.51 20.42
C ASP A 98 -6.29 -22.57 20.83
N ALA A 99 -5.82 -23.70 21.37
CA ALA A 99 -6.70 -24.78 21.80
C ALA A 99 -7.64 -24.34 22.94
N ASP A 100 -7.26 -23.31 23.69
CA ASP A 100 -8.04 -22.77 24.80
C ASP A 100 -9.26 -22.00 24.30
N GLU A 101 -9.25 -21.48 23.07
CA GLU A 101 -10.44 -20.86 22.46
C GLU A 101 -11.56 -21.88 22.26
N SER A 102 -11.22 -23.10 21.85
CA SER A 102 -12.19 -24.22 21.76
C SER A 102 -12.73 -24.59 23.14
N ALA A 103 -11.86 -24.55 24.15
CA ALA A 103 -12.22 -24.86 25.53
C ALA A 103 -13.15 -23.78 26.11
N TYR A 104 -12.90 -22.52 25.81
CA TYR A 104 -13.68 -21.37 26.26
C TYR A 104 -15.14 -21.46 25.80
N TYR A 105 -15.41 -21.74 24.52
CA TYR A 105 -16.78 -21.88 24.04
C TYR A 105 -17.50 -23.09 24.63
N GLU A 106 -16.80 -24.22 24.83
CA GLU A 106 -17.39 -25.39 25.52
C GLU A 106 -17.68 -25.07 26.99
N TYR A 107 -16.79 -24.32 27.65
CA TYR A 107 -16.97 -23.87 29.03
C TYR A 107 -18.18 -22.92 29.16
N LEU A 108 -18.39 -22.00 28.21
CA LEU A 108 -19.58 -21.14 28.19
C LEU A 108 -20.87 -21.95 28.16
N CYS A 109 -20.94 -22.99 27.33
CA CYS A 109 -22.08 -23.91 27.26
C CYS A 109 -22.26 -24.62 28.59
N LYS A 110 -21.18 -25.20 29.15
CA LYS A 110 -21.22 -25.92 30.42
C LYS A 110 -21.69 -25.03 31.58
N ARG A 111 -21.26 -23.76 31.60
CA ARG A 111 -21.68 -22.78 32.62
C ARG A 111 -23.17 -22.43 32.53
N ALA A 112 -23.74 -22.48 31.34
CA ALA A 112 -25.19 -22.33 31.11
C ALA A 112 -25.98 -23.63 31.36
N GLY A 113 -25.33 -24.70 31.83
CA GLY A 113 -25.96 -26.01 32.04
C GLY A 113 -26.10 -26.86 30.79
N ILE A 114 -25.49 -26.47 29.68
CA ILE A 114 -25.61 -27.14 28.37
C ILE A 114 -24.35 -27.97 28.08
N SER A 115 -24.49 -29.28 27.89
CA SER A 115 -23.37 -30.18 27.62
C SER A 115 -23.04 -30.28 26.12
N VAL A 116 -21.75 -30.27 25.77
CA VAL A 116 -21.30 -30.49 24.38
C VAL A 116 -20.87 -31.94 24.20
N HIS A 117 -21.49 -32.64 23.24
CA HIS A 117 -21.26 -34.04 22.92
C HIS A 117 -20.61 -34.19 21.55
N TYR A 118 -19.50 -34.93 21.51
CA TYR A 118 -18.82 -35.30 20.26
C TYR A 118 -19.27 -36.70 19.82
N CYS A 119 -20.04 -36.77 18.73
CA CYS A 119 -20.79 -37.97 18.33
C CYS A 119 -19.92 -39.07 17.70
N ALA A 120 -18.85 -38.69 16.99
CA ALA A 120 -17.93 -39.61 16.31
C ALA A 120 -16.71 -40.02 17.16
N GLU A 121 -16.60 -39.52 18.39
CA GLU A 121 -15.47 -39.82 19.28
C GLU A 121 -15.75 -41.06 20.15
N GLN A 122 -14.72 -41.88 20.40
CA GLN A 122 -14.84 -43.17 21.10
C GLN A 122 -14.85 -43.06 22.63
N PHE A 123 -14.82 -41.85 23.20
CA PHE A 123 -14.83 -41.63 24.64
C PHE A 123 -16.22 -41.22 25.15
N GLU A 124 -16.52 -41.57 26.39
CA GLU A 124 -17.76 -41.13 27.05
C GLU A 124 -17.67 -39.63 27.35
N ASN A 125 -18.69 -38.86 26.93
CA ASN A 125 -18.77 -37.42 27.18
C ASN A 125 -19.30 -37.15 28.61
N ASP A 126 -18.76 -37.89 29.58
CA ASP A 126 -19.18 -37.93 30.99
C ASP A 126 -18.62 -36.77 31.84
N GLY A 127 -17.67 -36.02 31.28
CA GLY A 127 -16.95 -34.97 32.01
C GLY A 127 -15.94 -35.48 33.04
N GLY A 128 -15.63 -36.78 33.02
CA GLY A 128 -14.63 -37.40 33.86
C GLY A 128 -13.19 -36.91 33.54
N PRO A 129 -12.21 -37.22 34.42
CA PRO A 129 -10.82 -36.84 34.21
C PRO A 129 -10.25 -37.37 32.89
N THR A 130 -10.58 -38.61 32.54
CA THR A 130 -10.12 -39.28 31.30
C THR A 130 -10.67 -38.60 30.04
N SER A 131 -11.97 -38.28 30.00
CA SER A 131 -12.57 -37.60 28.85
C SER A 131 -12.06 -36.17 28.70
N THR A 132 -11.78 -35.48 29.81
CA THR A 132 -11.17 -34.14 29.81
C THR A 132 -9.76 -34.15 29.21
N ILE A 133 -8.91 -35.10 29.59
CA ILE A 133 -7.55 -35.23 29.03
C ILE A 133 -7.60 -35.54 27.52
N ILE A 134 -8.44 -36.49 27.11
CA ILE A 134 -8.59 -36.86 25.70
C ILE A 134 -9.07 -35.68 24.87
N LYS A 135 -10.06 -34.91 25.36
CA LYS A 135 -10.54 -33.68 24.72
C LYS A 135 -9.42 -32.67 24.54
N SER A 136 -8.61 -32.41 25.57
CA SER A 136 -7.49 -31.47 25.49
C SER A 136 -6.45 -31.89 24.44
N VAL A 137 -6.08 -33.18 24.42
CA VAL A 137 -5.14 -33.72 23.41
C VAL A 137 -5.73 -33.58 22.00
N LYS A 138 -7.00 -33.94 21.80
CA LYS A 138 -7.68 -33.83 20.50
C LYS A 138 -7.77 -32.40 20.00
N ARG A 139 -8.06 -31.43 20.88
CA ARG A 139 -8.08 -29.99 20.52
C ARG A 139 -6.70 -29.51 20.08
N ALA A 140 -5.65 -29.87 20.82
CA ALA A 140 -4.28 -29.55 20.46
C ALA A 140 -3.90 -30.15 19.09
N MET A 141 -4.20 -31.44 18.88
CA MET A 141 -3.96 -32.13 17.61
C MET A 141 -4.73 -31.49 16.43
N ALA A 142 -5.98 -31.06 16.66
CA ALA A 142 -6.79 -30.43 15.63
C ALA A 142 -6.24 -29.06 15.19
N GLY A 143 -5.65 -28.30 16.11
CA GLY A 143 -4.89 -27.07 15.81
C GLY A 143 -3.59 -27.35 15.06
N GLU A 144 -2.82 -28.35 15.51
CA GLU A 144 -1.54 -28.76 14.91
C GLU A 144 -1.70 -29.32 13.49
N TYR A 145 -2.81 -30.02 13.20
CA TYR A 145 -3.09 -30.56 11.86
C TYR A 145 -2.94 -29.51 10.75
N SER A 146 -3.41 -28.29 11.00
CA SER A 146 -3.33 -27.21 10.00
C SER A 146 -1.89 -26.73 9.77
N ARG A 147 -1.06 -26.74 10.83
CA ARG A 147 0.37 -26.38 10.77
C ARG A 147 1.18 -27.46 10.06
N GLU A 148 0.91 -28.72 10.38
CA GLU A 148 1.55 -29.86 9.75
C GLU A 148 1.18 -29.94 8.26
N LEU A 149 -0.11 -29.78 7.93
CA LEU A 149 -0.57 -29.72 6.54
C LEU A 149 0.10 -28.58 5.77
N SER A 150 0.19 -27.39 6.35
CA SER A 150 0.89 -26.26 5.73
C SER A 150 2.36 -26.59 5.45
N THR A 151 3.03 -27.28 6.37
CA THR A 151 4.43 -27.70 6.21
C THR A 151 4.58 -28.71 5.07
N LYS A 152 3.71 -29.72 5.03
CA LYS A 152 3.72 -30.75 3.96
C LYS A 152 3.41 -30.16 2.59
N VAL A 153 2.41 -29.28 2.50
CA VAL A 153 2.07 -28.58 1.24
C VAL A 153 3.24 -27.73 0.77
N PHE A 154 3.88 -26.98 1.67
CA PHE A 154 5.06 -26.18 1.34
C PHE A 154 6.20 -27.06 0.81
N GLN A 155 6.55 -28.14 1.51
CA GLN A 155 7.58 -29.08 1.07
C GLN A 155 7.24 -29.69 -0.31
N GLY A 156 5.98 -30.07 -0.54
CA GLY A 156 5.52 -30.56 -1.83
C GLY A 156 5.67 -29.51 -2.95
N GLN A 157 5.36 -28.24 -2.67
CA GLN A 157 5.55 -27.15 -3.62
C GLN A 157 7.03 -26.92 -3.93
N CYS A 158 7.89 -26.93 -2.91
CA CYS A 158 9.35 -26.82 -3.09
C CYS A 158 9.87 -27.96 -3.98
N ARG A 159 9.45 -29.20 -3.72
CA ARG A 159 9.82 -30.36 -4.53
C ARG A 159 9.41 -30.20 -6.00
N LEU A 160 8.21 -29.67 -6.25
CA LEU A 160 7.75 -29.44 -7.62
C LEU A 160 8.60 -28.39 -8.35
N ILE A 161 9.06 -27.34 -7.65
CA ILE A 161 9.97 -26.34 -8.21
C ILE A 161 11.32 -26.97 -8.55
N GLU A 162 11.89 -27.78 -7.67
CA GLU A 162 13.15 -28.50 -7.90
C GLU A 162 13.08 -29.43 -9.12
N LEU A 163 11.92 -30.02 -9.37
CA LEU A 163 11.64 -30.82 -10.57
C LEU A 163 11.42 -29.98 -11.84
N GLY A 164 11.43 -28.66 -11.75
CA GLY A 164 11.26 -27.74 -12.88
C GLY A 164 9.81 -27.32 -13.16
N TYR A 165 8.85 -27.76 -12.34
CA TYR A 165 7.45 -27.36 -12.49
C TYR A 165 7.18 -26.00 -11.86
N ARG A 166 6.17 -25.30 -12.39
CA ARG A 166 5.79 -23.95 -11.98
C ARG A 166 4.70 -23.99 -10.91
N GLN A 167 5.03 -23.47 -9.72
CA GLN A 167 4.06 -23.27 -8.65
C GLN A 167 3.45 -21.86 -8.68
N GLY A 168 2.32 -21.73 -9.38
CA GLY A 168 1.47 -20.54 -9.38
C GLY A 168 2.06 -19.29 -10.03
N GLY A 169 1.38 -18.15 -9.88
CA GLY A 169 1.79 -16.85 -10.42
C GLY A 169 1.62 -16.69 -11.94
N PRO A 170 1.71 -15.46 -12.46
CA PRO A 170 1.64 -15.20 -13.91
C PRO A 170 2.90 -15.66 -14.64
N ALA A 171 2.76 -15.98 -15.94
CA ALA A 171 3.91 -16.23 -16.83
C ALA A 171 4.74 -14.97 -17.02
N GLY A 172 4.08 -13.84 -17.29
CA GLY A 172 4.68 -12.56 -17.68
C GLY A 172 4.85 -12.43 -19.20
N PHE A 173 5.14 -11.21 -19.62
CA PHE A 173 5.32 -10.84 -21.02
C PHE A 173 6.36 -11.73 -21.74
N GLY A 174 6.04 -12.23 -22.94
CA GLY A 174 6.91 -13.13 -23.70
C GLY A 174 6.92 -14.59 -23.24
N LEU A 175 6.11 -14.95 -22.23
CA LEU A 175 6.01 -16.31 -21.70
C LEU A 175 4.55 -16.79 -21.63
N ARG A 176 4.33 -18.11 -21.65
CA ARG A 176 3.02 -18.75 -21.47
C ARG A 176 3.08 -19.88 -20.45
N ARG A 177 1.94 -20.15 -19.80
CA ARG A 177 1.76 -21.29 -18.90
C ARG A 177 1.29 -22.48 -19.73
N MET A 178 2.08 -23.54 -19.78
CA MET A 178 1.71 -24.79 -20.47
C MET A 178 1.34 -25.85 -19.45
N LEU A 179 0.15 -26.44 -19.60
CA LEU A 179 -0.28 -27.62 -18.87
C LEU A 179 0.32 -28.86 -19.55
N ILE A 180 0.98 -29.70 -18.76
CA ILE A 180 1.53 -30.99 -19.20
C ILE A 180 0.93 -32.10 -18.35
N ASP A 181 0.83 -33.30 -18.93
CA ASP A 181 0.39 -34.49 -18.21
C ASP A 181 1.53 -35.12 -17.37
N GLN A 182 1.27 -36.31 -16.83
CA GLN A 182 2.25 -37.05 -16.02
C GLN A 182 3.42 -37.63 -16.83
N SER A 183 3.25 -37.82 -18.14
CA SER A 183 4.32 -38.24 -19.07
C SER A 183 5.17 -37.07 -19.56
N GLY A 184 4.70 -35.83 -19.36
CA GLY A 184 5.35 -34.61 -19.83
C GLY A 184 4.83 -34.09 -21.16
N GLU A 185 3.78 -34.71 -21.71
CA GLU A 185 3.17 -34.29 -22.98
C GLU A 185 2.31 -33.04 -22.79
N ALA A 186 2.36 -32.14 -23.77
CA ALA A 186 1.64 -30.88 -23.75
C ALA A 186 0.13 -31.09 -23.94
N LYS A 187 -0.67 -30.53 -23.03
CA LYS A 187 -2.14 -30.61 -23.09
C LYS A 187 -2.77 -29.33 -23.62
N ALA A 188 -2.51 -28.22 -22.94
CA ALA A 188 -3.15 -26.94 -23.24
C ALA A 188 -2.39 -25.77 -22.62
N GLN A 189 -2.47 -24.59 -23.24
CA GLN A 189 -2.03 -23.36 -22.61
C GLN A 189 -3.08 -22.86 -21.62
N LEU A 190 -2.64 -22.45 -20.43
CA LEU A 190 -3.51 -21.89 -19.40
C LEU A 190 -3.54 -20.37 -19.49
N ALA A 191 -4.74 -19.81 -19.66
CA ALA A 191 -4.97 -18.38 -19.56
C ALA A 191 -4.81 -17.87 -18.12
N ARG A 192 -4.87 -16.56 -17.96
CA ARG A 192 -4.79 -15.92 -16.63
C ARG A 192 -6.01 -16.31 -15.80
N GLY A 193 -5.75 -16.79 -14.58
CA GLY A 193 -6.81 -17.25 -13.67
C GLY A 193 -7.18 -18.72 -13.84
N GLU A 194 -6.79 -19.36 -14.95
CA GLU A 194 -7.03 -20.79 -15.14
C GLU A 194 -6.10 -21.65 -14.30
N CYS A 195 -6.65 -22.76 -13.82
CA CYS A 195 -6.00 -23.72 -12.94
C CYS A 195 -6.03 -25.11 -13.58
N LYS A 196 -5.10 -25.97 -13.19
CA LYS A 196 -5.14 -27.38 -13.57
C LYS A 196 -6.36 -28.06 -12.95
N SER A 197 -7.04 -28.90 -13.74
CA SER A 197 -8.20 -29.66 -13.26
C SER A 197 -7.79 -30.94 -12.53
N LEU A 198 -6.70 -31.59 -12.95
CA LEU A 198 -6.20 -32.81 -12.33
C LEU A 198 -5.01 -32.52 -11.42
N GLN A 199 -4.94 -33.19 -10.28
CA GLN A 199 -3.81 -33.04 -9.36
C GLN A 199 -2.51 -33.58 -9.95
N THR A 200 -2.57 -34.59 -10.82
CA THR A 200 -1.44 -35.23 -11.51
C THR A 200 -0.81 -34.35 -12.58
N ASP A 201 -1.58 -33.45 -13.20
CA ASP A 201 -1.05 -32.52 -14.20
C ASP A 201 -0.04 -31.54 -13.58
N ARG A 202 0.89 -31.06 -14.40
CA ARG A 202 1.91 -30.08 -14.04
C ARG A 202 1.84 -28.87 -14.96
N VAL A 203 2.41 -27.76 -14.50
CA VAL A 203 2.49 -26.53 -15.29
C VAL A 203 3.96 -26.19 -15.48
N ILE A 204 4.34 -25.85 -16.70
CA ILE A 204 5.66 -25.30 -17.02
C ILE A 204 5.50 -23.92 -17.69
N LEU A 205 6.60 -23.19 -17.79
CA LEU A 205 6.65 -22.00 -18.63
C LEU A 205 7.24 -22.35 -19.99
N VAL A 206 6.71 -21.73 -21.03
CA VAL A 206 7.20 -21.84 -22.41
C VAL A 206 7.28 -20.45 -23.03
N LYS A 207 8.03 -20.31 -24.12
CA LYS A 207 8.06 -19.08 -24.90
C LYS A 207 6.66 -18.70 -25.40
N GLY A 208 6.36 -17.41 -25.34
CA GLY A 208 5.14 -16.84 -25.90
C GLY A 208 5.24 -16.58 -27.40
N PRO A 209 4.34 -15.74 -27.94
CA PRO A 209 4.41 -15.27 -29.32
C PRO A 209 5.78 -14.65 -29.63
N GLU A 210 6.29 -14.92 -30.83
CA GLU A 210 7.61 -14.47 -31.28
C GLU A 210 7.79 -12.95 -31.13
N GLN A 211 6.77 -12.16 -31.49
CA GLN A 211 6.77 -10.70 -31.32
C GLN A 211 6.99 -10.24 -29.86
N GLU A 212 6.43 -10.95 -28.88
CA GLU A 212 6.65 -10.63 -27.47
C GLU A 212 8.07 -11.03 -27.03
N VAL A 213 8.55 -12.18 -27.49
CA VAL A 213 9.91 -12.69 -27.23
C VAL A 213 10.97 -11.75 -27.81
N ASP A 214 10.75 -11.26 -29.03
CA ASP A 214 11.61 -10.26 -29.69
C ASP A 214 11.62 -8.95 -28.93
N THR A 215 10.45 -8.51 -28.45
CA THR A 215 10.33 -7.31 -27.63
C THR A 215 11.10 -7.47 -26.31
N VAL A 216 11.05 -8.64 -25.66
CA VAL A 216 11.87 -8.90 -24.46
C VAL A 216 13.36 -8.78 -24.79
N ASN A 217 13.83 -9.41 -25.87
CA ASN A 217 15.23 -9.31 -26.29
C ASN A 217 15.64 -7.86 -26.61
N ARG A 218 14.77 -7.11 -27.31
CA ARG A 218 14.96 -5.68 -27.59
C ARG A 218 15.06 -4.85 -26.31
N VAL A 219 14.27 -5.13 -25.28
CA VAL A 219 14.37 -4.45 -23.98
C VAL A 219 15.72 -4.68 -23.32
N TYR A 220 16.24 -5.91 -23.35
CA TYR A 220 17.57 -6.19 -22.82
C TYR A 220 18.67 -5.49 -23.63
N GLN A 221 18.55 -5.48 -24.96
CA GLN A 221 19.49 -4.79 -25.85
C GLN A 221 19.51 -3.28 -25.56
N MET A 222 18.34 -2.63 -25.48
CA MET A 222 18.19 -1.22 -25.14
C MET A 222 18.79 -0.87 -23.78
N PHE A 223 18.70 -1.78 -22.82
CA PHE A 223 19.23 -1.57 -21.47
C PHE A 223 20.75 -1.78 -21.39
N VAL A 224 21.24 -2.86 -21.99
CA VAL A 224 22.64 -3.31 -21.85
C VAL A 224 23.56 -2.61 -22.84
N VAL A 225 23.15 -2.51 -24.10
CA VAL A 225 23.99 -2.00 -25.20
C VAL A 225 23.75 -0.51 -25.42
N ASP A 226 22.48 -0.10 -25.53
CA ASP A 226 22.14 1.31 -25.76
C ASP A 226 22.21 2.15 -24.47
N GLY A 227 22.37 1.48 -23.32
CA GLY A 227 22.54 2.13 -22.01
C GLY A 227 21.31 2.85 -21.47
N LEU A 228 20.13 2.66 -22.09
CA LEU A 228 18.91 3.38 -21.72
C LEU A 228 18.46 3.06 -20.29
N ARG A 229 17.79 4.03 -19.65
CA ARG A 229 17.16 3.85 -18.34
C ARG A 229 15.80 3.18 -18.50
N GLU A 230 15.35 2.46 -17.47
CA GLU A 230 14.10 1.69 -17.52
C GLU A 230 12.87 2.56 -17.86
N ARG A 231 12.90 3.85 -17.48
CA ARG A 231 11.84 4.81 -17.83
C ARG A 231 11.82 5.15 -19.33
N GLN A 232 12.99 5.39 -19.92
CA GLN A 232 13.12 5.70 -21.35
C GLN A 232 12.69 4.50 -22.20
N ILE A 233 13.06 3.30 -21.77
CA ILE A 233 12.61 2.05 -22.41
C ILE A 233 11.08 1.94 -22.36
N ALA A 234 10.47 2.22 -21.20
CA ALA A 234 9.01 2.20 -21.08
C ALA A 234 8.33 3.24 -21.99
N GLU A 235 8.86 4.46 -22.05
CA GLU A 235 8.36 5.53 -22.93
C GLU A 235 8.46 5.13 -24.41
N GLN A 236 9.56 4.53 -24.83
CA GLN A 236 9.73 4.03 -26.20
C GLN A 236 8.73 2.92 -26.53
N LEU A 237 8.59 1.90 -25.68
CA LEU A 237 7.63 0.80 -25.92
C LEU A 237 6.18 1.30 -26.01
N ASN A 238 5.83 2.29 -25.20
CA ASN A 238 4.50 2.92 -25.25
C ASN A 238 4.33 3.75 -26.53
N SER A 239 5.36 4.47 -26.97
CA SER A 239 5.34 5.21 -28.24
C SER A 239 5.19 4.28 -29.44
N ASP A 240 5.74 3.07 -29.36
CA ASP A 240 5.61 2.02 -30.39
C ASP A 240 4.24 1.32 -30.35
N GLY A 241 3.35 1.69 -29.42
CA GLY A 241 2.02 1.09 -29.27
C GLY A 241 2.02 -0.32 -28.66
N ILE A 242 3.12 -0.75 -28.04
CA ILE A 242 3.25 -2.09 -27.46
C ILE A 242 2.68 -2.11 -26.05
N ALA A 243 1.64 -2.91 -25.82
CA ALA A 243 1.07 -3.13 -24.49
C ALA A 243 1.74 -4.30 -23.76
N THR A 244 1.69 -4.28 -22.42
CA THR A 244 2.11 -5.41 -21.57
C THR A 244 1.18 -6.62 -21.69
N ASP A 245 1.52 -7.75 -21.07
CA ASP A 245 0.71 -8.99 -21.02
C ASP A 245 -0.65 -8.81 -20.31
N LEU A 246 -0.83 -7.66 -19.66
CA LEU A 246 -2.07 -7.26 -19.00
C LEU A 246 -2.86 -6.19 -19.78
N GLY A 247 -2.44 -5.87 -21.01
CA GLY A 247 -3.06 -4.81 -21.81
C GLY A 247 -2.84 -3.41 -21.25
N ARG A 248 -1.77 -3.20 -20.45
CA ARG A 248 -1.44 -1.91 -19.83
C ARG A 248 -0.20 -1.29 -20.47
N ALA A 249 -0.11 0.04 -20.39
CA ALA A 249 1.11 0.77 -20.73
C ALA A 249 2.30 0.33 -19.85
N TRP A 250 3.49 0.33 -20.44
CA TRP A 250 4.75 0.07 -19.75
C TRP A 250 5.08 1.21 -18.79
N ASN A 251 5.70 0.86 -17.67
CA ASN A 251 6.28 1.82 -16.75
C ASN A 251 7.66 1.34 -16.29
N ARG A 252 8.39 2.22 -15.59
CA ARG A 252 9.71 1.91 -15.05
C ARG A 252 9.74 0.62 -14.22
N GLY A 253 8.68 0.35 -13.45
CA GLY A 253 8.57 -0.83 -12.61
C GLY A 253 8.38 -2.13 -13.39
N THR A 254 7.57 -2.13 -14.44
CA THR A 254 7.36 -3.31 -15.30
C THR A 254 8.61 -3.66 -16.10
N VAL A 255 9.31 -2.66 -16.65
CA VAL A 255 10.60 -2.86 -17.31
C VAL A 255 11.64 -3.41 -16.34
N ARG A 256 11.74 -2.84 -15.12
CA ARG A 256 12.65 -3.35 -14.09
C ARG A 256 12.33 -4.79 -13.72
N GLN A 257 11.05 -5.12 -13.54
CA GLN A 257 10.63 -6.50 -13.24
C GLN A 257 11.03 -7.46 -14.35
N LEU A 258 10.93 -7.05 -15.62
CA LEU A 258 11.39 -7.83 -16.76
C LEU A 258 12.89 -8.09 -16.65
N LEU A 259 13.70 -7.04 -16.49
CA LEU A 259 15.16 -7.13 -16.42
C LEU A 259 15.68 -7.95 -15.23
N THR A 260 14.95 -7.99 -14.11
CA THR A 260 15.39 -8.66 -12.86
C THR A 260 14.88 -10.08 -12.66
N ASN A 261 13.93 -10.54 -13.45
CA ASN A 261 13.29 -11.83 -13.18
C ASN A 261 13.99 -12.98 -13.91
N GLU A 262 14.61 -13.89 -13.15
CA GLU A 262 15.37 -15.04 -13.67
C GLU A 262 14.54 -16.01 -14.54
N LYS A 263 13.22 -15.91 -14.54
CA LYS A 263 12.39 -16.68 -15.48
C LYS A 263 12.76 -16.41 -16.95
N TYR A 264 13.30 -15.23 -17.28
CA TYR A 264 13.70 -14.93 -18.67
C TYR A 264 14.95 -15.70 -19.10
N ILE A 265 15.75 -16.21 -18.16
CA ILE A 265 16.86 -17.13 -18.43
C ILE A 265 16.49 -18.60 -18.20
N GLY A 266 15.18 -18.90 -18.08
CA GLY A 266 14.69 -20.27 -17.92
C GLY A 266 14.70 -20.79 -16.48
N ASN A 267 14.97 -19.96 -15.48
CA ASN A 267 15.02 -20.41 -14.09
C ASN A 267 13.65 -20.32 -13.41
N ASN A 268 13.31 -21.33 -12.60
CA ASN A 268 12.22 -21.23 -11.64
C ASN A 268 12.78 -20.83 -10.28
N VAL A 269 12.20 -19.78 -9.68
CA VAL A 269 12.54 -19.33 -8.33
C VAL A 269 11.26 -19.23 -7.52
N TYR A 270 11.27 -19.84 -6.34
CA TYR A 270 10.16 -19.90 -5.41
C TYR A 270 10.58 -19.47 -4.01
N ASN A 271 9.58 -19.26 -3.14
CA ASN A 271 9.80 -18.85 -1.75
C ASN A 271 10.55 -17.52 -1.59
N ARG A 272 10.37 -16.57 -2.53
CA ARG A 272 10.90 -15.18 -2.37
C ARG A 272 10.21 -14.40 -1.25
N THR A 273 8.94 -14.70 -1.02
CA THR A 273 8.17 -14.16 0.11
C THR A 273 7.33 -15.26 0.72
N SER A 274 7.21 -15.26 2.05
CA SER A 274 6.35 -16.19 2.78
C SER A 274 5.24 -15.45 3.52
N PHE A 275 4.08 -16.09 3.62
CA PHE A 275 2.94 -15.60 4.40
C PHE A 275 2.31 -16.79 5.13
N LYS A 276 2.88 -17.11 6.29
CA LYS A 276 2.39 -18.20 7.14
C LYS A 276 1.12 -17.77 7.88
N LEU A 277 0.29 -18.74 8.25
CA LEU A 277 -0.99 -18.49 8.90
C LEU A 277 -0.85 -17.57 10.14
N LYS A 278 -1.60 -16.46 10.15
CA LYS A 278 -1.56 -15.40 11.18
C LYS A 278 -0.18 -14.75 11.42
N GLN A 279 0.80 -14.95 10.54
CA GLN A 279 2.08 -14.26 10.58
C GLN A 279 2.11 -13.14 9.54
N ARG A 280 2.96 -12.13 9.77
CA ARG A 280 3.18 -11.07 8.78
C ARG A 280 3.86 -11.65 7.54
N ARG A 281 3.61 -11.03 6.39
CA ARG A 281 4.33 -11.35 5.18
C ARG A 281 5.81 -10.97 5.36
N VAL A 282 6.69 -11.91 5.03
CA VAL A 282 8.15 -11.72 5.13
C VAL A 282 8.75 -11.82 3.72
N CYS A 283 9.71 -10.93 3.43
CA CYS A 283 10.61 -11.10 2.30
C CYS A 283 11.74 -12.02 2.75
N ASN A 284 11.90 -13.15 2.05
CA ASN A 284 12.84 -14.18 2.45
C ASN A 284 14.22 -13.88 1.86
N GLU A 285 15.26 -14.18 2.62
CA GLU A 285 16.64 -14.09 2.15
C GLU A 285 16.92 -15.09 1.01
N PRO A 286 17.85 -14.79 0.08
CA PRO A 286 18.10 -15.62 -1.09
C PRO A 286 18.58 -17.05 -0.80
N ASP A 287 19.19 -17.28 0.37
CA ASP A 287 19.71 -18.58 0.81
C ASP A 287 18.61 -19.63 1.03
N ILE A 288 17.42 -19.19 1.42
CA ILE A 288 16.24 -20.04 1.61
C ILE A 288 15.30 -20.07 0.39
N TRP A 289 15.72 -19.48 -0.74
CA TRP A 289 14.97 -19.58 -1.98
C TRP A 289 15.13 -20.97 -2.59
N VAL A 290 14.02 -21.53 -3.04
CA VAL A 290 14.02 -22.80 -3.76
C VAL A 290 14.10 -22.48 -5.23
N ARG A 291 15.11 -23.01 -5.91
CA ARG A 291 15.38 -22.72 -7.32
C ARG A 291 15.63 -23.98 -8.14
N LYS A 292 15.27 -23.90 -9.41
CA LYS A 292 15.70 -24.84 -10.44
C LYS A 292 16.16 -24.04 -11.65
N ASP A 293 17.46 -24.16 -11.93
CA ASP A 293 18.06 -23.51 -13.08
C ASP A 293 17.75 -24.27 -14.37
N ALA A 294 17.60 -23.55 -15.48
CA ALA A 294 17.22 -24.10 -16.78
C ALA A 294 16.01 -25.06 -16.71
N ALA A 295 14.99 -24.66 -15.93
CA ALA A 295 13.73 -25.40 -15.79
C ALA A 295 12.92 -25.42 -17.11
N PHE A 296 13.11 -24.41 -17.96
CA PHE A 296 12.50 -24.31 -19.28
C PHE A 296 13.38 -23.49 -20.22
N GLU A 297 13.02 -23.45 -21.50
CA GLU A 297 13.77 -22.74 -22.53
C GLU A 297 13.85 -21.23 -22.23
N ALA A 298 15.08 -20.70 -22.22
CA ALA A 298 15.34 -19.29 -21.95
C ALA A 298 14.86 -18.38 -23.09
N VAL A 299 14.34 -17.20 -22.72
CA VAL A 299 13.98 -16.13 -23.66
C VAL A 299 15.20 -15.27 -24.01
N VAL A 300 16.08 -15.05 -23.02
CA VAL A 300 17.33 -14.29 -23.18
C VAL A 300 18.52 -15.12 -22.70
N SER A 301 19.72 -14.81 -23.18
CA SER A 301 20.93 -15.47 -22.73
C SER A 301 21.26 -15.13 -21.27
N GLN A 302 21.91 -16.06 -20.57
CA GLN A 302 22.37 -15.82 -19.19
C GLN A 302 23.35 -14.65 -19.12
N GLU A 303 24.23 -14.52 -20.11
CA GLU A 303 25.18 -13.41 -20.21
C GLU A 303 24.46 -12.06 -20.22
N LEU A 304 23.48 -11.88 -21.11
CA LEU A 304 22.74 -10.62 -21.23
C LEU A 304 21.98 -10.29 -19.93
N PHE A 305 21.40 -11.30 -19.30
CA PHE A 305 20.72 -11.15 -18.01
C PHE A 305 21.66 -10.71 -16.89
N TYR A 306 22.80 -11.39 -16.71
CA TYR A 306 23.74 -11.06 -15.64
C TYR A 306 24.43 -9.72 -15.86
N THR A 307 24.70 -9.33 -17.11
CA THR A 307 25.17 -7.99 -17.45
C THR A 307 24.14 -6.93 -17.03
N ALA A 308 22.85 -7.13 -17.35
CA ALA A 308 21.79 -6.25 -16.88
C ALA A 308 21.72 -6.19 -15.34
N GLN A 309 21.87 -7.32 -14.64
CA GLN A 309 21.92 -7.34 -13.17
C GLN A 309 23.12 -6.57 -12.60
N GLY A 310 24.28 -6.64 -13.26
CA GLY A 310 25.46 -5.85 -12.89
C GLY A 310 25.20 -4.36 -13.02
N ILE A 311 24.68 -3.92 -14.17
CA ILE A 311 24.30 -2.51 -14.40
C ILE A 311 23.29 -2.02 -13.37
N ILE A 312 22.27 -2.82 -13.05
CA ILE A 312 21.26 -2.45 -12.04
C ILE A 312 21.89 -2.31 -10.66
N ARG A 313 22.79 -3.22 -10.27
CA ARG A 313 23.49 -3.16 -8.97
C ARG A 313 24.40 -1.93 -8.88
N GLU A 314 25.16 -1.63 -9.93
CA GLU A 314 26.00 -0.43 -9.99
C GLU A 314 25.17 0.85 -9.90
N ARG A 315 24.06 0.94 -10.65
CA ARG A 315 23.13 2.08 -10.60
C ARG A 315 22.37 2.18 -9.28
N ALA A 316 22.26 1.09 -8.52
CA ALA A 316 21.58 1.03 -7.23
C ALA A 316 22.50 1.30 -6.04
N LYS A 317 23.77 1.68 -6.28
CA LYS A 317 24.66 2.15 -5.21
C LYS A 317 23.99 3.30 -4.45
N CYS A 318 23.64 3.02 -3.21
CA CYS A 318 23.20 4.02 -2.25
C CYS A 318 24.44 4.71 -1.72
N TYR A 319 24.58 5.99 -1.99
CA TYR A 319 25.65 6.79 -1.42
C TYR A 319 25.32 7.11 0.03
N SER A 320 26.26 6.84 0.92
CA SER A 320 26.29 7.44 2.25
C SER A 320 26.49 8.95 2.14
N ASP A 321 26.18 9.67 3.21
CA ASP A 321 26.35 11.12 3.23
C ASP A 321 27.82 11.51 2.96
N GLU A 322 28.79 10.75 3.49
CA GLU A 322 30.22 10.96 3.23
C GLU A 322 30.61 10.70 1.77
N GLU A 323 30.09 9.64 1.15
CA GLU A 323 30.35 9.34 -0.26
C GLU A 323 29.76 10.43 -1.16
N MET A 324 28.54 10.90 -0.88
CA MET A 324 27.93 12.01 -1.60
C MET A 324 28.80 13.28 -1.52
N ILE A 325 29.28 13.64 -0.33
CA ILE A 325 30.14 14.81 -0.16
C ILE A 325 31.50 14.61 -0.86
N THR A 326 32.04 13.39 -0.85
CA THR A 326 33.28 13.05 -1.55
C THR A 326 33.13 13.21 -3.07
N CYS A 327 32.00 12.79 -3.65
CA CYS A 327 31.74 13.01 -5.07
C CYS A 327 31.74 14.51 -5.43
N LEU A 328 31.16 15.38 -4.58
CA LEU A 328 31.23 16.83 -4.80
C LEU A 328 32.66 17.36 -4.73
N ARG A 329 33.47 16.91 -3.76
CA ARG A 329 34.88 17.31 -3.65
C ARG A 329 35.69 16.91 -4.89
N LEU A 330 35.53 15.68 -5.36
CA LEU A 330 36.19 15.21 -6.59
C LEU A 330 35.74 16.02 -7.81
N LEU A 331 34.46 16.38 -7.89
CA LEU A 331 33.94 17.22 -8.98
C LEU A 331 34.52 18.64 -8.94
N MET A 332 34.82 19.17 -7.75
CA MET A 332 35.49 20.48 -7.55
C MET A 332 36.95 20.45 -7.96
N GLU A 333 37.67 19.34 -7.75
CA GLU A 333 39.06 19.22 -8.20
C GLU A 333 39.18 19.38 -9.73
N GLN A 334 38.15 18.94 -10.45
CA GLN A 334 38.10 18.99 -11.91
C GLN A 334 37.48 20.28 -12.46
N ASN A 335 36.70 21.02 -11.65
CA ASN A 335 35.93 22.18 -12.10
C ASN A 335 36.02 23.34 -11.10
N PRO A 336 36.45 24.55 -11.53
CA PRO A 336 36.56 25.71 -10.64
C PRO A 336 35.22 26.17 -10.03
N THR A 337 34.10 25.83 -10.66
CA THR A 337 32.77 26.19 -10.18
C THR A 337 31.82 25.00 -10.20
N LEU A 338 30.99 24.88 -9.17
CA LEU A 338 29.93 23.88 -9.12
C LEU A 338 28.58 24.50 -9.49
N SER A 339 27.83 23.78 -10.32
CA SER A 339 26.44 24.11 -10.64
C SER A 339 25.58 22.84 -10.63
N ALA A 340 24.26 23.01 -10.47
CA ALA A 340 23.33 21.88 -10.54
C ALA A 340 23.44 21.13 -11.89
N GLY A 341 23.56 21.86 -13.00
CA GLY A 341 23.72 21.27 -14.32
C GLY A 341 25.02 20.48 -14.48
N LEU A 342 26.12 20.95 -13.88
CA LEU A 342 27.39 20.22 -13.88
C LEU A 342 27.28 18.92 -13.07
N ILE A 343 26.63 18.95 -11.90
CA ILE A 343 26.40 17.77 -11.07
C ILE A 343 25.54 16.74 -11.81
N ASP A 344 24.47 17.20 -12.46
CA ASP A 344 23.55 16.31 -13.19
C ASP A 344 24.17 15.73 -14.46
N ALA A 345 25.19 16.38 -15.02
CA ALA A 345 25.97 15.90 -16.16
C ALA A 345 27.17 15.01 -15.76
N ALA A 346 27.59 15.02 -14.49
CA ALA A 346 28.74 14.29 -14.02
C ALA A 346 28.43 12.80 -13.87
N ASP A 347 29.27 11.96 -14.47
CA ASP A 347 29.19 10.51 -14.30
C ASP A 347 29.49 10.11 -12.85
N ASN A 348 28.83 9.05 -12.37
CA ASN A 348 29.02 8.48 -11.03
C ASN A 348 28.82 9.46 -9.85
N THR A 349 28.11 10.56 -10.09
CA THR A 349 27.73 11.54 -9.06
C THR A 349 26.22 11.52 -8.86
N PRO A 350 25.71 11.55 -7.61
CA PRO A 350 24.28 11.73 -7.37
C PRO A 350 23.74 13.00 -8.03
N THR A 351 22.49 12.98 -8.50
CA THR A 351 21.88 14.18 -9.09
C THR A 351 21.80 15.33 -8.09
N SER A 352 21.77 16.55 -8.61
CA SER A 352 21.57 17.78 -7.83
C SER A 352 20.27 17.74 -7.01
N SER A 353 19.23 17.05 -7.51
CA SER A 353 18.00 16.78 -6.75
C SER A 353 18.23 15.84 -5.56
N THR A 354 19.06 14.80 -5.71
CA THR A 354 19.41 13.88 -4.62
C THR A 354 20.11 14.63 -3.49
N TYR A 355 21.05 15.53 -3.81
CA TYR A 355 21.70 16.37 -2.80
C TYR A 355 20.72 17.30 -2.08
N ARG A 356 19.79 17.95 -2.79
CA ARG A 356 18.77 18.80 -2.15
C ARG A 356 17.90 18.02 -1.19
N THR A 357 17.42 16.85 -1.60
CA THR A 357 16.57 16.02 -0.74
C THR A 357 17.33 15.52 0.48
N ARG A 358 18.60 15.12 0.32
CA ARG A 358 19.41 14.53 1.39
C ARG A 358 19.91 15.56 2.41
N PHE A 359 20.37 16.72 1.93
CA PHE A 359 21.01 17.75 2.76
C PHE A 359 20.14 19.01 2.94
N GLY A 360 18.88 18.98 2.51
CA GLY A 360 17.93 20.10 2.55
C GLY A 360 18.15 21.17 1.47
N SER A 361 19.40 21.43 1.09
CA SER A 361 19.73 22.33 -0.02
C SER A 361 21.07 21.97 -0.67
N LEU A 362 21.23 22.40 -1.93
CA LEU A 362 22.48 22.18 -2.67
C LEU A 362 23.64 22.99 -2.07
N ILE A 363 23.35 24.16 -1.48
CA ILE A 363 24.36 25.00 -0.82
C ILE A 363 24.84 24.37 0.48
N GLN A 364 23.96 23.71 1.22
CA GLN A 364 24.39 22.96 2.40
C GLN A 364 25.30 21.79 2.00
N ALA A 365 24.98 21.09 0.92
CA ALA A 365 25.87 20.07 0.36
C ALA A 365 27.23 20.66 -0.08
N TYR A 366 27.23 21.82 -0.74
CA TYR A 366 28.45 22.55 -1.10
C TYR A 366 29.30 22.93 0.13
N ARG A 367 28.67 23.48 1.16
CA ARG A 367 29.35 23.85 2.41
C ARG A 367 30.02 22.64 3.08
N LEU A 368 29.32 21.50 3.13
CA LEU A 368 29.86 20.25 3.66
C LEU A 368 31.02 19.70 2.80
N ALA A 369 30.98 19.95 1.48
CA ALA A 369 32.07 19.66 0.57
C ALA A 369 33.24 20.68 0.65
N GLY A 370 33.08 21.80 1.37
CA GLY A 370 34.08 22.86 1.44
C GLY A 370 34.04 23.83 0.27
N TYR A 371 32.98 23.82 -0.54
CA TYR A 371 32.75 24.78 -1.61
C TYR A 371 31.94 25.98 -1.11
N GLN A 372 32.49 27.17 -1.31
CA GLN A 372 31.78 28.42 -1.09
C GLN A 372 31.50 29.06 -2.45
N PRO A 373 30.24 29.11 -2.90
CA PRO A 373 29.92 29.68 -4.21
C PRO A 373 30.19 31.19 -4.25
N ASP A 374 30.64 31.71 -5.41
CA ASP A 374 30.83 33.15 -5.63
C ASP A 374 29.52 33.97 -5.62
N ARG A 375 28.38 33.31 -5.80
CA ARG A 375 27.07 33.97 -5.74
C ARG A 375 26.59 34.04 -4.30
N ASP A 376 26.27 35.25 -3.86
CA ASP A 376 25.67 35.51 -2.56
C ASP A 376 24.27 34.86 -2.46
N TYR A 377 24.17 33.88 -1.55
CA TYR A 377 22.96 33.13 -1.27
C TYR A 377 22.23 33.62 -0.01
N GLU A 378 22.56 34.82 0.51
CA GLU A 378 21.84 35.47 1.60
C GLU A 378 20.32 35.49 1.39
N TYR A 379 19.86 35.52 0.13
CA TYR A 379 18.44 35.46 -0.20
C TYR A 379 17.72 34.24 0.36
N ILE A 380 18.40 33.12 0.63
CA ILE A 380 17.77 31.93 1.22
C ILE A 380 17.43 32.16 2.70
N ALA A 381 18.35 32.76 3.45
CA ALA A 381 18.12 33.15 4.83
C ALA A 381 17.05 34.25 4.91
N ILE A 382 17.10 35.23 3.99
CA ILE A 382 16.05 36.25 3.85
C ILE A 382 14.70 35.59 3.56
N ASN A 383 14.61 34.69 2.57
CA ASN A 383 13.36 33.99 2.25
C ASN A 383 12.86 33.09 3.39
N GLN A 384 13.73 32.62 4.27
CA GLN A 384 13.31 31.93 5.49
C GLN A 384 12.68 32.92 6.47
N LYS A 385 13.34 34.05 6.76
CA LYS A 385 12.78 35.12 7.61
C LYS A 385 11.44 35.64 7.07
N LEU A 386 11.30 35.85 5.76
CA LEU A 386 10.03 36.26 5.14
C LEU A 386 8.92 35.22 5.37
N ARG A 387 9.25 33.92 5.31
CA ARG A 387 8.28 32.85 5.61
C ARG A 387 7.90 32.80 7.09
N GLU A 388 8.81 33.17 7.98
CA GLU A 388 8.54 33.27 9.42
C GLU A 388 7.66 34.50 9.75
N MET A 389 7.80 35.61 9.01
CA MET A 389 6.95 36.81 9.17
C MET A 389 5.55 36.69 8.53
N TYR A 390 5.42 35.86 7.49
CA TYR A 390 4.17 35.74 6.72
C TYR A 390 2.91 35.47 7.58
N PRO A 391 2.91 34.52 8.54
CA PRO A 391 1.73 34.21 9.35
C PRO A 391 1.25 35.37 10.21
N GLU A 392 2.17 36.19 10.73
CA GLU A 392 1.84 37.36 11.53
C GLU A 392 1.18 38.45 10.68
N LEU A 393 1.75 38.74 9.52
CA LEU A 393 1.22 39.75 8.59
C LEU A 393 -0.15 39.35 8.06
N ILE A 394 -0.34 38.11 7.61
CA ILE A 394 -1.64 37.67 7.07
C ILE A 394 -2.70 37.67 8.17
N GLY A 395 -2.31 37.32 9.41
CA GLY A 395 -3.16 37.41 10.58
C GLY A 395 -3.62 38.84 10.87
N ASP A 396 -2.73 39.83 10.78
CA ASP A 396 -3.09 41.25 10.93
C ASP A 396 -4.07 41.70 9.84
N VAL A 397 -3.85 41.31 8.57
CA VAL A 397 -4.79 41.63 7.47
C VAL A 397 -6.18 41.06 7.76
N MET A 398 -6.26 39.77 8.12
CA MET A 398 -7.54 39.12 8.44
C MET A 398 -8.22 39.77 9.64
N TYR A 399 -7.47 40.15 10.67
CA TYR A 399 -7.99 40.85 11.84
C TYR A 399 -8.59 42.21 11.46
N ARG A 400 -7.88 43.02 10.66
CA ARG A 400 -8.38 44.33 10.21
C ARG A 400 -9.63 44.22 9.35
N LEU A 401 -9.68 43.27 8.43
CA LEU A 401 -10.89 42.98 7.64
C LEU A 401 -12.07 42.61 8.54
N GLY A 402 -11.84 41.74 9.53
CA GLY A 402 -12.86 41.38 10.51
C GLY A 402 -13.33 42.57 11.35
N ALA A 403 -12.42 43.45 11.76
CA ALA A 403 -12.73 44.67 12.49
C ALA A 403 -13.55 45.68 11.64
N ALA A 404 -13.34 45.69 10.32
CA ALA A 404 -14.16 46.44 9.36
C ALA A 404 -15.54 45.80 9.09
N GLY A 405 -15.84 44.66 9.73
CA GLY A 405 -17.12 43.95 9.61
C GLY A 405 -17.18 42.97 8.44
N ALA A 406 -16.06 42.65 7.80
CA ALA A 406 -16.00 41.67 6.71
C ALA A 406 -15.91 40.24 7.25
N SER A 407 -16.52 39.29 6.54
CA SER A 407 -16.29 37.85 6.78
C SER A 407 -15.13 37.37 5.91
N VAL A 408 -14.13 36.72 6.48
CA VAL A 408 -12.95 36.24 5.72
C VAL A 408 -12.79 34.74 5.93
N THR A 409 -12.62 34.00 4.83
CA THR A 409 -12.27 32.57 4.85
C THR A 409 -10.93 32.37 4.15
N GLN A 410 -10.02 31.61 4.74
CA GLN A 410 -8.72 31.28 4.15
C GLN A 410 -8.72 29.81 3.70
N ASP A 411 -8.31 29.56 2.46
CA ASP A 411 -8.07 28.21 1.96
C ASP A 411 -6.72 27.67 2.47
N VAL A 412 -6.73 26.47 3.04
CA VAL A 412 -5.57 25.89 3.75
C VAL A 412 -4.45 25.44 2.81
N ASP A 413 -4.79 25.07 1.57
CA ASP A 413 -3.81 24.56 0.61
C ASP A 413 -3.20 25.69 -0.24
N THR A 414 -3.94 26.78 -0.43
CA THR A 414 -3.58 27.87 -1.35
C THR A 414 -3.33 29.21 -0.68
N ASP A 415 -3.65 29.36 0.62
CA ASP A 415 -3.63 30.64 1.37
C ASP A 415 -4.48 31.75 0.72
N LEU A 416 -5.43 31.39 -0.16
CA LEU A 416 -6.32 32.34 -0.78
C LEU A 416 -7.38 32.82 0.23
N LEU A 417 -7.53 34.14 0.35
CA LEU A 417 -8.57 34.76 1.17
C LEU A 417 -9.81 34.99 0.32
N LEU A 418 -10.95 34.47 0.76
CA LEU A 418 -12.26 34.83 0.24
C LEU A 418 -12.91 35.83 1.20
N ILE A 419 -13.01 37.09 0.76
CA ILE A 419 -13.60 38.17 1.54
C ILE A 419 -15.06 38.30 1.14
N ASN A 420 -15.94 38.26 2.14
CA ASN A 420 -17.38 38.46 2.01
C ASN A 420 -18.11 37.48 1.07
N GLY A 421 -17.43 36.45 0.57
CA GLY A 421 -17.92 35.59 -0.51
C GLY A 421 -17.97 36.28 -1.88
N GLU A 422 -17.37 37.45 -2.02
CA GLU A 422 -17.54 38.35 -3.17
C GLU A 422 -16.28 38.49 -4.02
N TYR A 423 -15.12 38.61 -3.38
CA TYR A 423 -13.85 38.71 -4.07
C TYR A 423 -12.74 38.00 -3.31
N SER A 424 -11.71 37.64 -4.06
CA SER A 424 -10.58 36.87 -3.59
C SER A 424 -9.31 37.73 -3.52
N ALA A 425 -8.51 37.51 -2.49
CA ALA A 425 -7.21 38.16 -2.35
C ALA A 425 -6.13 37.17 -1.93
N SER A 426 -4.91 37.37 -2.43
CA SER A 426 -3.72 36.67 -1.93
C SER A 426 -2.67 37.68 -1.49
N MET A 427 -1.80 37.29 -0.55
CA MET A 427 -0.71 38.13 -0.08
C MET A 427 0.64 37.53 -0.46
N MET A 428 1.59 38.37 -0.84
CA MET A 428 2.96 37.97 -1.15
C MET A 428 3.97 38.96 -0.59
N LEU A 429 5.03 38.47 0.03
CA LEU A 429 6.16 39.30 0.44
C LEU A 429 7.23 39.28 -0.64
N SER A 430 7.69 40.45 -1.09
CA SER A 430 8.83 40.57 -1.99
C SER A 430 10.03 41.15 -1.27
N ARG A 431 11.13 40.39 -1.32
CA ARG A 431 12.42 40.83 -0.82
C ARG A 431 12.98 41.99 -1.64
N CYS A 432 13.58 42.95 -0.97
CA CYS A 432 14.41 43.96 -1.58
C CYS A 432 15.76 43.36 -2.00
N ARG A 433 16.20 43.74 -3.19
CA ARG A 433 17.55 43.48 -3.71
C ARG A 433 18.20 44.80 -4.08
N GLN A 434 19.33 45.10 -3.46
CA GLN A 434 20.17 46.22 -3.88
C GLN A 434 21.06 45.80 -5.05
N THR A 435 21.12 46.64 -6.08
CA THR A 435 22.03 46.45 -7.21
C THR A 435 23.44 46.93 -6.86
N LYS A 436 24.45 46.55 -7.66
CA LYS A 436 25.83 47.07 -7.50
C LYS A 436 25.92 48.60 -7.60
N ALA A 437 24.96 49.24 -8.27
CA ALA A 437 24.88 50.69 -8.40
C ALA A 437 24.11 51.36 -7.24
N GLY A 438 23.66 50.59 -6.24
CA GLY A 438 22.97 51.10 -5.05
C GLY A 438 21.45 51.16 -5.17
N SER A 439 20.87 51.03 -6.37
CA SER A 439 19.41 51.08 -6.56
C SER A 439 18.70 49.86 -6.01
N LEU A 440 17.46 50.06 -5.54
CA LEU A 440 16.63 49.00 -4.94
C LEU A 440 15.68 48.37 -5.97
N ARG A 441 15.48 47.05 -5.85
CA ARG A 441 14.66 46.25 -6.77
C ARG A 441 13.89 45.16 -6.03
N TRP A 442 12.62 44.97 -6.41
CA TRP A 442 11.77 43.90 -5.89
C TRP A 442 11.27 43.05 -7.06
N MET A 443 11.65 41.77 -7.05
CA MET A 443 11.22 40.82 -8.08
C MET A 443 9.98 40.09 -7.58
N ILE A 444 8.94 40.06 -8.40
CA ILE A 444 7.66 39.41 -8.10
C ILE A 444 7.40 38.37 -9.16
N ASN A 445 7.01 37.18 -8.71
CA ASN A 445 6.55 36.11 -9.59
C ASN A 445 5.11 35.77 -9.19
N VAL A 446 4.15 36.31 -9.93
CA VAL A 446 2.71 36.08 -9.81
C VAL A 446 2.32 34.79 -10.56
N GLU A 447 3.24 33.82 -10.70
CA GLU A 447 3.03 32.61 -11.51
C GLU A 447 1.77 31.85 -11.05
N GLN A 448 0.82 31.74 -11.98
CA GLN A 448 -0.60 31.45 -11.80
C GLN A 448 -0.89 29.98 -11.44
N LYS A 449 -0.61 29.55 -10.21
CA LYS A 449 -1.36 28.41 -9.65
C LYS A 449 -2.73 28.83 -9.12
N ILE A 450 -2.85 30.10 -8.72
CA ILE A 450 -4.04 30.71 -8.13
C ILE A 450 -4.20 32.09 -8.78
N SER A 451 -5.42 32.46 -9.15
CA SER A 451 -5.76 33.73 -9.81
C SER A 451 -6.68 34.55 -8.91
N PRO A 452 -6.15 35.23 -7.88
CA PRO A 452 -6.95 36.09 -7.00
C PRO A 452 -7.43 37.33 -7.76
N ASP A 453 -8.53 37.95 -7.33
CA ASP A 453 -8.98 39.23 -7.88
C ASP A 453 -8.00 40.36 -7.55
N ILE A 454 -7.43 40.33 -6.34
CA ILE A 454 -6.44 41.29 -5.85
C ILE A 454 -5.22 40.57 -5.26
N THR A 455 -4.02 40.95 -5.70
CA THR A 455 -2.77 40.52 -5.07
C THR A 455 -2.22 41.63 -4.17
N ILE A 456 -2.14 41.37 -2.87
CA ILE A 456 -1.51 42.24 -1.88
C ILE A 456 -0.02 41.94 -1.87
N LEU A 457 0.76 42.79 -2.52
CA LEU A 457 2.21 42.70 -2.51
C LEU A 457 2.78 43.55 -1.37
N VAL A 458 3.52 42.92 -0.48
CA VAL A 458 4.23 43.56 0.64
C VAL A 458 5.69 43.77 0.24
N ARG A 459 6.15 45.02 0.14
CA ARG A 459 7.56 45.34 -0.15
C ARG A 459 8.36 45.44 1.14
N MET A 460 9.48 44.72 1.16
CA MET A 460 10.41 44.76 2.28
C MET A 460 11.46 45.87 2.10
N ASP A 461 12.02 46.38 3.19
CA ASP A 461 13.10 47.37 3.19
C ASP A 461 14.44 46.78 2.70
N ALA A 462 15.47 47.62 2.56
CA ALA A 462 16.79 47.18 2.09
C ALA A 462 17.42 46.09 2.99
N ALA A 463 17.11 46.10 4.29
CA ALA A 463 17.54 45.07 5.24
C ALA A 463 16.68 43.79 5.18
N ASN A 464 15.52 43.85 4.52
CA ASN A 464 14.48 42.83 4.52
C ASN A 464 13.93 42.50 5.92
N GLU A 465 13.85 43.49 6.79
CA GLU A 465 13.41 43.35 8.18
C GLU A 465 12.06 44.01 8.43
N HIS A 466 11.73 45.08 7.69
CA HIS A 466 10.48 45.81 7.86
C HIS A 466 9.72 45.95 6.55
N VAL A 467 8.40 46.07 6.66
CA VAL A 467 7.52 46.44 5.53
C VAL A 467 7.69 47.92 5.24
N VAL A 468 7.86 48.25 3.96
CA VAL A 468 7.98 49.64 3.48
C VAL A 468 6.61 50.16 3.05
N ASP A 469 5.94 49.42 2.17
CA ASP A 469 4.67 49.79 1.56
C ASP A 469 3.99 48.53 0.98
N TYR A 470 2.77 48.75 0.46
CA TYR A 470 1.93 47.72 -0.13
C TYR A 470 1.56 48.11 -1.55
N TYR A 471 1.52 47.13 -2.45
CA TYR A 471 0.88 47.28 -3.75
C TYR A 471 -0.37 46.41 -3.80
N LEU A 472 -1.53 47.00 -4.13
CA LEU A 472 -2.78 46.29 -4.31
C LEU A 472 -3.01 46.08 -5.80
N LEU A 473 -2.61 44.92 -6.31
CA LEU A 473 -2.51 44.64 -7.74
C LEU A 473 -3.76 43.90 -8.24
N PRO A 474 -4.66 44.54 -9.00
CA PRO A 474 -5.83 43.88 -9.55
C PRO A 474 -5.44 42.96 -10.70
N ILE A 475 -6.01 41.76 -10.76
CA ILE A 475 -5.69 40.79 -11.83
C ILE A 475 -6.01 41.31 -13.23
N MET A 476 -6.99 42.21 -13.35
CA MET A 476 -7.38 42.80 -14.63
C MET A 476 -6.31 43.73 -15.23
N ASP A 477 -5.51 44.37 -14.38
CA ASP A 477 -4.52 45.36 -14.80
C ASP A 477 -3.11 44.77 -14.92
N ILE A 478 -2.85 43.65 -14.25
CA ILE A 478 -1.53 43.00 -14.24
C ILE A 478 -1.49 41.79 -15.18
N GLN A 479 -1.05 42.04 -16.41
CA GLN A 479 -0.96 41.01 -17.45
C GLN A 479 0.34 40.18 -17.43
N SER A 480 1.40 40.68 -16.77
CA SER A 480 2.69 39.98 -16.71
C SER A 480 2.79 39.12 -15.45
N PRO A 481 3.13 37.83 -15.56
CA PRO A 481 3.35 36.96 -14.41
C PRO A 481 4.63 37.33 -13.65
N ARG A 482 5.53 38.14 -14.24
CA ARG A 482 6.75 38.60 -13.59
C ARG A 482 6.83 40.11 -13.65
N LEU A 483 6.91 40.73 -12.47
CA LEU A 483 7.07 42.17 -12.31
C LEU A 483 8.40 42.46 -11.61
N LEU A 484 9.09 43.50 -12.07
CA LEU A 484 10.28 44.04 -11.42
C LEU A 484 9.95 45.44 -10.95
N LEU A 485 9.73 45.61 -9.65
CA LEU A 485 9.55 46.93 -9.07
C LEU A 485 10.90 47.58 -8.78
N CYS A 486 10.91 48.88 -8.96
CA CYS A 486 11.94 49.85 -8.67
C CYS A 486 11.43 50.80 -7.58
N GLU A 487 12.28 51.72 -7.14
CA GLU A 487 11.91 52.76 -6.18
C GLU A 487 10.78 53.68 -6.70
N SER A 488 10.75 53.92 -8.01
CA SER A 488 9.60 54.47 -8.74
C SER A 488 9.38 53.67 -10.01
N ASN A 489 8.12 53.33 -10.29
CA ASN A 489 7.68 52.47 -11.38
C ASN A 489 6.81 53.22 -12.41
N GLY A 490 6.53 54.49 -12.14
CA GLY A 490 5.68 55.33 -12.97
C GLY A 490 4.19 55.06 -12.72
N VAL A 491 3.35 55.85 -13.38
CA VAL A 491 1.90 55.94 -13.11
C VAL A 491 1.20 54.58 -13.20
N HIS A 492 1.61 53.69 -14.09
CA HIS A 492 0.95 52.40 -14.30
C HIS A 492 1.02 51.48 -13.08
N LEU A 493 2.07 51.55 -12.27
CA LEU A 493 2.24 50.68 -11.11
C LEU A 493 2.12 51.46 -9.80
N ASP A 494 2.70 52.66 -9.73
CA ASP A 494 2.71 53.45 -8.50
C ASP A 494 1.30 53.97 -8.12
N THR A 495 0.31 53.95 -9.02
CA THR A 495 -1.10 54.21 -8.68
C THR A 495 -1.69 53.15 -7.74
N TYR A 496 -1.12 51.94 -7.74
CA TYR A 496 -1.53 50.84 -6.87
C TYR A 496 -0.70 50.77 -5.58
N GLN A 497 0.18 51.74 -5.32
CA GLN A 497 1.02 51.79 -4.13
C GLN A 497 0.29 52.48 -2.97
N PHE A 498 0.36 51.89 -1.79
CA PHE A 498 -0.26 52.39 -0.57
C PHE A 498 0.70 52.24 0.62
N ASP A 499 0.74 53.26 1.47
CA ASP A 499 1.57 53.24 2.70
C ASP A 499 0.97 52.30 3.78
N SER A 500 -0.32 52.01 3.69
CA SER A 500 -1.04 51.11 4.61
C SER A 500 -2.10 50.27 3.88
N LEU A 501 -2.62 49.25 4.57
CA LEU A 501 -3.71 48.43 4.06
C LEU A 501 -5.10 49.02 4.33
N ASP A 502 -5.21 50.26 4.82
CA ASP A 502 -6.49 50.85 5.22
C ASP A 502 -7.45 50.98 4.01
N TYR A 503 -6.91 51.33 2.84
CA TYR A 503 -7.69 51.33 1.59
C TYR A 503 -8.18 49.93 1.22
N PHE A 504 -7.33 48.90 1.36
CA PHE A 504 -7.76 47.53 1.09
C PHE A 504 -8.87 47.09 2.06
N THR A 505 -8.79 47.47 3.33
CA THR A 505 -9.80 47.12 4.33
C THR A 505 -11.11 47.87 4.10
N SER A 506 -11.08 49.12 3.64
CA SER A 506 -12.30 49.89 3.38
C SER A 506 -13.12 49.33 2.21
N LEU A 507 -12.47 48.64 1.25
CA LEU A 507 -13.18 47.89 0.18
C LEU A 507 -14.10 46.78 0.72
N SER A 508 -13.86 46.32 1.95
CA SER A 508 -14.59 45.22 2.57
C SER A 508 -15.71 45.67 3.54
N GLU A 509 -15.81 46.98 3.79
CA GLU A 509 -16.77 47.55 4.74
C GLU A 509 -18.21 47.26 4.35
N ARG A 510 -19.04 46.96 5.35
CA ARG A 510 -20.47 46.73 5.17
C ARG A 510 -21.27 47.93 5.62
N ILE A 511 -21.91 48.60 4.66
CA ILE A 511 -22.83 49.71 4.92
C ILE A 511 -24.27 49.18 4.89
N LYS A 512 -25.04 49.46 5.94
CA LYS A 512 -26.49 49.22 5.93
C LYS A 512 -27.14 50.26 5.02
N ILE A 513 -27.76 49.82 3.94
CA ILE A 513 -28.58 50.69 3.10
C ILE A 513 -29.95 50.80 3.76
N GLU A 514 -30.28 51.97 4.29
CA GLU A 514 -31.65 52.27 4.72
C GLU A 514 -32.53 52.40 3.48
N VAL A 515 -33.37 51.39 3.23
CA VAL A 515 -34.41 51.46 2.21
C VAL A 515 -35.58 52.22 2.81
N ALA A 516 -35.87 53.42 2.31
CA ALA A 516 -37.03 54.20 2.72
C ALA A 516 -38.31 53.38 2.48
N ALA A 517 -39.10 53.22 3.55
CA ALA A 517 -40.30 52.39 3.61
C ALA A 517 -41.46 52.92 2.76
#